data_AF-A0A1T4PEG4-F1
#
_entry.id   AF-A0A1T4PEG4-F1
#
_cell.length_a   1.000
_cell.length_b   1.000
_cell.length_c   1.000
_cell.angle_alpha   90.00
_cell.angle_beta   90.00
_cell.angle_gamma   90.00
#
_symmetry.space_group_name_H-M   'P 1'
#
loop_
_entity.id
_entity.type
_entity.pdbx_description
1 polymer ?
#
loop_
_entity_poly.entity_id
_entity_poly.type
_entity_poly.pdbx_seq_one_letter_code
_entity_poly.pdbx_strand_id
1 'polypeptide(L)'
;MKKIFCFLAFALFFCGAVFSFSKNDETLEIEGFIKWYGNSPVGFPGIVCDDGRIFSLKVADGADFVLEDVTKLQGNKIHLEGKIDENQKNGFEILKDGVFIISAFEKI
;
A
#
# COMPACT_ATOMS: atom_id res chain seq x y z
N MET A 1 -51.56 -12.87 -21.88
CA MET A 1 -50.24 -12.81 -22.52
C MET A 1 -49.50 -11.54 -22.11
N LYS A 2 -48.35 -11.77 -21.47
CA LYS A 2 -47.08 -11.09 -21.73
C LYS A 2 -46.82 -9.69 -21.17
N LYS A 3 -47.82 -8.88 -20.78
CA LYS A 3 -47.53 -7.49 -20.33
C LYS A 3 -47.28 -7.30 -18.82
N ILE A 4 -47.84 -8.14 -17.96
CA ILE A 4 -47.74 -7.97 -16.49
C ILE A 4 -46.50 -8.68 -15.91
N PHE A 5 -46.06 -9.78 -16.53
CA PHE A 5 -44.86 -10.50 -16.11
C PHE A 5 -43.55 -9.72 -16.40
N CYS A 6 -43.59 -8.69 -17.24
CA CYS A 6 -42.43 -7.84 -17.51
C CYS A 6 -42.15 -6.80 -16.41
N PHE A 7 -43.13 -6.48 -15.56
CA PHE A 7 -42.93 -5.47 -14.52
C PHE A 7 -42.28 -6.03 -13.24
N LEU A 8 -42.50 -7.30 -12.91
CA LEU A 8 -41.93 -7.92 -11.71
C LEU A 8 -40.43 -8.25 -11.87
N ALA A 9 -39.96 -8.43 -13.10
CA ALA A 9 -38.54 -8.66 -13.40
C ALA A 9 -37.70 -7.38 -13.38
N PHE A 10 -38.32 -6.19 -13.52
CA PHE A 10 -37.60 -4.92 -13.54
C PHE A 10 -37.34 -4.34 -12.14
N ALA A 11 -38.17 -4.70 -11.16
CA ALA A 11 -38.00 -4.26 -9.77
C ALA A 11 -36.88 -5.01 -9.02
N LEU A 12 -36.54 -6.23 -9.44
CA LEU A 12 -35.46 -7.03 -8.83
C LEU A 12 -34.06 -6.68 -9.37
N PHE A 13 -33.96 -5.92 -10.47
CA PHE A 13 -32.67 -5.55 -11.05
C PHE A 13 -32.05 -4.28 -10.46
N PHE A 14 -32.81 -3.50 -9.66
CA PHE A 14 -32.30 -2.28 -9.02
C PHE A 14 -31.78 -2.49 -7.58
N CYS A 15 -31.92 -3.68 -7.00
CA CYS A 15 -31.38 -4.00 -5.67
C CYS A 15 -29.93 -4.52 -5.67
N GLY A 16 -29.31 -4.74 -6.85
CA GLY A 16 -27.98 -5.34 -6.95
C GLY A 16 -26.81 -4.35 -7.07
N ALA A 17 -27.07 -3.04 -7.23
CA ALA A 17 -26.02 -2.05 -7.52
C ALA A 17 -25.52 -1.28 -6.28
N VAL A 18 -25.82 -1.76 -5.07
CA VAL A 18 -24.96 -1.45 -3.92
C VAL A 18 -23.76 -2.37 -4.01
N PHE A 19 -22.82 -1.99 -4.89
CA PHE A 19 -21.44 -2.40 -4.75
C PHE A 19 -21.07 -2.13 -3.30
N SER A 20 -20.93 -3.20 -2.53
CA SER A 20 -20.19 -3.16 -1.29
C SER A 20 -18.80 -2.67 -1.65
N PHE A 21 -18.57 -1.38 -1.49
CA PHE A 21 -17.25 -0.86 -1.16
C PHE A 21 -16.93 -1.41 0.24
N SER A 22 -16.68 -2.72 0.30
CA SER A 22 -15.89 -3.28 1.36
C SER A 22 -14.52 -2.68 1.12
N LYS A 23 -14.13 -1.76 2.01
CA LYS A 23 -12.82 -1.17 2.07
C LYS A 23 -11.85 -2.29 2.46
N ASN A 24 -11.57 -3.19 1.52
CA ASN A 24 -10.42 -4.07 1.62
C ASN A 24 -9.23 -3.10 1.63
N ASP A 25 -8.53 -3.04 2.75
CA ASP A 25 -7.17 -2.52 2.78
C ASP A 25 -6.38 -3.40 1.80
N GLU A 26 -6.32 -2.99 0.53
CA GLU A 26 -5.64 -3.74 -0.52
C GLU A 26 -4.17 -3.83 -0.13
N THR A 27 -3.71 -5.06 0.13
CA THR A 27 -2.28 -5.33 0.28
C THR A 27 -1.64 -5.13 -1.08
N LEU A 28 -0.71 -4.18 -1.14
CA LEU A 28 0.08 -3.82 -2.29
C LEU A 28 1.46 -4.47 -2.19
N GLU A 29 1.95 -4.90 -3.34
CA GLU A 29 3.29 -5.44 -3.50
C GLU A 29 4.14 -4.44 -4.28
N ILE A 30 5.33 -4.13 -3.78
CA ILE A 30 6.30 -3.25 -4.45
C ILE A 30 7.69 -3.87 -4.42
N GLU A 31 8.45 -3.65 -5.48
CA GLU A 31 9.83 -4.09 -5.59
C GLU A 31 10.76 -2.90 -5.83
N GLY A 32 11.94 -2.93 -5.22
CA GLY A 32 12.92 -1.89 -5.42
C GLY A 32 14.13 -1.98 -4.51
N PHE A 33 14.74 -0.81 -4.28
CA PHE A 33 15.97 -0.67 -3.50
C PHE A 33 15.80 0.35 -2.38
N ILE A 34 16.28 -0.02 -1.18
CA ILE A 34 16.31 0.90 -0.03
C ILE A 34 17.33 2.00 -0.27
N LYS A 35 16.94 3.24 0.03
CA LYS A 35 17.82 4.42 0.07
C LYS A 35 17.59 5.22 1.34
N TRP A 36 18.66 5.85 1.81
CA TRP A 36 18.59 6.79 2.93
C TRP A 36 18.36 8.21 2.41
N TYR A 37 17.46 8.92 3.09
CA TYR A 37 17.11 10.30 2.81
C TYR A 37 17.36 11.17 4.05
N GLY A 38 17.71 12.43 3.83
CA GLY A 38 18.06 13.36 4.90
C GLY A 38 19.56 13.32 5.29
N ASN A 39 19.93 14.18 6.22
CA ASN A 39 21.28 14.28 6.77
C ASN A 39 21.29 13.75 8.21
N SER A 40 22.41 13.15 8.63
CA SER A 40 22.60 12.74 10.03
C SER A 40 22.42 13.95 10.98
N PRO A 41 21.68 13.82 12.10
CA PRO A 41 21.09 12.59 12.68
C PRO A 41 19.65 12.28 12.27
N VAL A 42 19.05 13.06 11.36
CA VAL A 42 17.61 12.99 11.00
C VAL A 42 17.42 12.21 9.69
N GLY A 43 18.26 11.20 9.45
CA GLY A 43 18.15 10.36 8.27
C GLY A 43 17.02 9.35 8.42
N PHE A 44 16.27 9.11 7.36
CA PHE A 44 15.18 8.13 7.34
C PHE A 44 15.25 7.25 6.09
N PRO A 45 14.80 5.98 6.16
CA PRO A 45 14.82 5.08 5.04
C PRO A 45 13.60 5.26 4.13
N GLY A 46 13.82 5.16 2.83
CA GLY A 46 12.80 5.05 1.80
C GLY A 46 13.11 3.93 0.82
N ILE A 47 12.16 3.61 -0.04
CA ILE A 47 12.33 2.67 -1.15
C ILE A 47 12.15 3.41 -2.48
N VAL A 48 13.05 3.13 -3.43
CA VAL A 48 12.87 3.49 -4.84
C VAL A 48 12.43 2.26 -5.58
N CYS A 49 11.20 2.27 -6.07
CA CYS A 49 10.58 1.16 -6.77
C CYS A 49 11.04 1.10 -8.22
N ASP A 50 10.93 -0.08 -8.84
CA ASP A 50 11.29 -0.30 -10.25
C ASP A 50 10.42 0.52 -11.21
N ASP A 51 9.19 0.84 -10.83
CA ASP A 51 8.29 1.73 -11.58
C ASP A 51 8.57 3.23 -11.39
N GLY A 52 9.60 3.56 -10.62
CA GLY A 52 10.03 4.94 -10.35
C GLY A 52 9.30 5.64 -9.20
N ARG A 53 8.36 4.98 -8.51
CA ARG A 53 7.73 5.51 -7.29
C ARG A 53 8.71 5.46 -6.12
N ILE A 54 8.60 6.44 -5.22
CA ILE A 54 9.47 6.62 -4.06
C ILE A 54 8.62 6.83 -2.81
N PHE A 55 8.72 5.87 -1.88
CA PHE A 55 7.97 5.87 -0.63
C PHE A 55 8.87 5.94 0.59
N SER A 56 8.43 6.66 1.62
CA SER A 56 8.97 6.51 2.98
C SER A 56 8.52 5.17 3.55
N LEU A 57 9.34 4.57 4.41
CA LEU A 57 9.04 3.26 4.97
C LEU A 57 8.60 3.36 6.43
N LYS A 58 7.54 2.62 6.77
CA LYS A 58 7.09 2.38 8.13
C LYS A 58 6.77 0.90 8.28
N VAL A 59 6.94 0.33 9.46
CA VAL A 59 6.52 -1.05 9.74
C VAL A 59 5.09 -1.06 10.29
N ALA A 60 4.29 -2.04 9.89
CA ALA A 60 2.94 -2.23 10.41
C ALA A 60 2.96 -2.43 11.93
N ASP A 61 1.96 -1.85 12.61
CA ASP A 61 1.80 -2.04 14.05
C ASP A 61 1.55 -3.53 14.34
N GLY A 62 2.38 -4.14 15.19
CA GLY A 62 2.28 -5.56 15.55
C GLY A 62 3.00 -6.53 14.61
N ALA A 63 3.82 -6.05 13.66
CA ALA A 63 4.70 -6.92 12.90
C ALA A 63 5.80 -7.55 13.76
N ASP A 64 6.25 -8.76 13.41
CA ASP A 64 7.29 -9.51 14.12
C ASP A 64 8.73 -9.05 13.78
N PHE A 65 8.88 -7.90 13.11
CA PHE A 65 10.16 -7.34 12.67
C PHE A 65 10.22 -5.84 12.87
N VAL A 66 11.41 -5.26 12.79
CA VAL A 66 11.62 -3.80 12.88
C VAL A 66 12.13 -3.23 11.57
N LEU A 67 12.04 -1.90 11.43
CA LEU A 67 12.49 -1.19 10.23
C LEU A 67 13.99 -1.45 9.94
N GLU A 68 14.78 -1.63 11.00
CA GLU A 68 16.19 -1.98 10.89
C GLU A 68 16.40 -3.27 10.08
N ASP A 69 15.55 -4.29 10.25
CA ASP A 69 15.69 -5.58 9.56
C ASP A 69 15.49 -5.46 8.05
N VAL A 70 14.58 -4.57 7.63
CA VAL A 70 14.39 -4.21 6.22
C VAL A 70 15.58 -3.41 5.70
N THR A 71 16.06 -2.42 6.46
CA THR A 71 17.19 -1.58 6.02
C THR A 71 18.53 -2.32 5.96
N LYS A 72 18.72 -3.41 6.73
CA LYS A 72 19.89 -4.29 6.61
C LYS A 72 20.03 -4.91 5.22
N LEU A 73 18.93 -5.02 4.48
CA LEU A 73 18.92 -5.51 3.11
C LEU A 73 19.30 -4.44 2.07
N GLN A 74 19.66 -3.22 2.50
CA GLN A 74 20.12 -2.16 1.60
C GLN A 74 21.23 -2.65 0.66
N GLY A 75 21.14 -2.24 -0.61
CA GLY A 75 22.03 -2.69 -1.68
C GLY A 75 21.56 -3.97 -2.39
N ASN A 76 20.54 -4.67 -1.87
CA ASN A 76 19.85 -5.76 -2.57
C ASN A 76 18.51 -5.26 -3.14
N LYS A 77 18.00 -6.00 -4.13
CA LYS A 77 16.61 -5.85 -4.56
C LYS A 77 15.71 -6.54 -3.52
N ILE A 78 14.63 -5.88 -3.15
CA ILE A 78 13.72 -6.34 -2.10
C ILE A 78 12.29 -6.26 -2.63
N HIS A 79 11.50 -7.27 -2.31
CA HIS A 79 10.05 -7.27 -2.44
C HIS A 79 9.42 -6.91 -1.10
N LEU A 80 8.51 -5.94 -1.08
CA LEU A 80 7.77 -5.52 0.10
C LEU A 80 6.26 -5.70 -0.14
N GLU A 81 5.60 -6.31 0.83
CA GLU A 81 4.14 -6.38 0.90
C GLU A 81 3.65 -5.41 1.97
N GLY A 82 2.55 -4.72 1.71
CA GLY A 82 2.09 -3.70 2.65
C GLY A 82 0.94 -2.88 2.13
N LYS A 83 0.79 -1.66 2.65
CA LYS A 83 -0.21 -0.71 2.16
C LYS A 83 0.30 0.72 2.21
N ILE A 84 -0.27 1.59 1.39
CA ILE A 84 0.03 3.02 1.44
C ILE A 84 -0.78 3.65 2.58
N ASP A 85 -0.13 4.42 3.44
CA ASP A 85 -0.83 5.24 4.43
C ASP A 85 -1.50 6.43 3.74
N GLU A 86 -2.80 6.30 3.47
CA GLU A 86 -3.57 7.37 2.83
C GLU A 86 -3.68 8.64 3.69
N ASN A 87 -3.48 8.53 5.01
CA ASN A 87 -3.57 9.64 5.95
C ASN A 87 -2.25 10.43 6.04
N GLN A 88 -1.13 9.83 5.62
CA GLN A 88 0.20 10.43 5.66
C GLN A 88 0.75 10.67 4.25
N LYS A 89 0.15 11.66 3.56
CA LYS A 89 0.65 12.15 2.27
C LYS A 89 1.50 13.42 2.38
N ASN A 90 1.40 14.14 3.50
CA ASN A 90 2.13 15.39 3.73
C ASN A 90 2.65 15.42 5.18
N GLY A 91 3.97 15.54 5.37
CA GLY A 91 4.59 15.48 6.69
C GLY A 91 6.11 15.54 6.64
N PHE A 92 6.74 15.63 7.81
CA PHE A 92 8.19 15.45 7.94
C PHE A 92 8.54 14.00 7.60
N GLU A 93 9.65 13.80 6.87
CA GLU A 93 10.15 12.46 6.47
C GLU A 93 9.22 11.69 5.53
N ILE A 94 8.37 12.39 4.77
CA ILE A 94 7.49 11.79 3.75
C ILE A 94 8.07 12.05 2.35
N LEU A 95 8.30 10.98 1.59
CA LEU A 95 8.76 11.05 0.21
C LEU A 95 7.60 11.29 -0.76
N LYS A 96 7.96 11.52 -2.02
CA LYS A 96 7.06 11.99 -3.09
C LYS A 96 5.75 11.22 -3.17
N ASP A 97 5.80 9.89 -3.04
CA ASP A 97 4.64 9.02 -3.26
C ASP A 97 3.98 8.55 -1.94
N GLY A 98 4.42 9.08 -0.79
CA GLY A 98 3.81 8.87 0.52
C GLY A 98 4.57 7.89 1.41
N VAL A 99 3.86 7.29 2.37
CA VAL A 99 4.40 6.31 3.31
C VAL A 99 3.88 4.92 2.97
N PHE A 100 4.79 3.96 2.81
CA PHE A 100 4.47 2.54 2.64
C PHE A 100 4.64 1.82 3.98
N ILE A 101 3.54 1.24 4.47
CA ILE A 101 3.48 0.45 5.69
C ILE A 101 3.76 -1.00 5.34
N ILE A 102 4.91 -1.50 5.75
CA ILE A 102 5.41 -2.84 5.45
C ILE A 102 4.74 -3.85 6.38
N SER A 103 4.16 -4.89 5.79
CA SER A 103 3.60 -6.06 6.46
C SER A 103 4.47 -7.30 6.29
N ALA A 104 5.18 -7.42 5.16
CA ALA A 104 6.18 -8.47 4.93
C ALA A 104 7.27 -7.97 3.98
N PHE A 105 8.42 -8.65 3.99
CA PHE A 105 9.53 -8.35 3.09
C PHE A 105 10.35 -9.61 2.76
N GLU A 106 10.85 -9.68 1.54
CA GLU A 106 11.80 -10.70 1.12
C GLU A 106 12.90 -10.14 0.21
N LYS A 107 14.08 -10.75 0.26
CA LYS A 107 15.19 -10.43 -0.62
C LYS A 107 15.05 -11.22 -1.93
N ILE A 108 15.18 -10.52 -3.07
CA ILE A 108 15.22 -11.12 -4.41
C ILE A 108 16.67 -11.21 -4.91
#